data_AF-A0A2U2SBV9-F1
#
_entry.id   AF-A0A2U2SBV9-F1
#
_cell.length_a   1.000
_cell.length_b   1.000
_cell.length_c   1.000
_cell.angle_alpha   90.00
_cell.angle_beta   90.00
_cell.angle_gamma   90.00
#
_symmetry.space_group_name_H-M   'P 1'
#
loop_
_entity.id
_entity.type
_entity.pdbx_description
1 polymer ?
#
loop_
_entity_poly.entity_id
_entity_poly.type
_entity_poly.pdbx_seq_one_letter_code
_entity_poly.pdbx_strand_id
1 'polypeptide(L)'
;MSETQSSRIPDFYKHNVAERLAIVAERAALTPQEREVLQCGGLSLRIADHMIENVIGVYGLPLGIATNFLINGRDVLIPMVVEEPSVVAGASFAAKLARVGGGFKAVSTAPEMIGQIQVLDVPNLHKARFDLLVHAEELLALANRCDPVLVNLGGGARTLEVRLVEQSPVGGMLVVHVIYDTRDAMGANAVNTMCEALAPRVEEITGGRVVLRILSNLAERRLVRVQCTVPAEALTFTSDGHFYPGQQVVRRIVEASALAVVDPYRAATHNKGIMNGVDAVVIATGNDWRAVEAGAHAYAARTGRYTALSHWEETPDGDLVGTLEMPMAVGIVGGTARSHPTAQVALKILGANNAQELAEIIAAVGLAQNLAALRALATEGIQRGHMRLHARQQLLAEEGR
;
A
#
# COMPACT_ATOMS: atom_id res chain seq x y z
N MET A 1 29.97 5.90 7.87
CA MET A 1 28.87 6.09 6.91
C MET A 1 29.00 4.99 5.88
N SER A 2 28.20 3.93 5.95
CA SER A 2 28.18 2.94 4.86
C SER A 2 27.70 3.65 3.61
N GLU A 3 28.46 3.61 2.52
CA GLU A 3 27.98 4.05 1.22
C GLU A 3 26.67 3.32 0.92
N THR A 4 25.56 4.04 0.86
CA THR A 4 24.27 3.47 0.45
C THR A 4 24.43 2.94 -0.97
N GLN A 5 24.44 1.62 -1.09
CA GLN A 5 24.58 0.97 -2.39
C GLN A 5 23.39 1.34 -3.26
N SER A 6 23.66 1.71 -4.52
CA SER A 6 22.61 2.13 -5.44
C SER A 6 21.56 1.02 -5.63
N SER A 7 20.32 1.35 -5.96
CA SER A 7 19.29 0.41 -6.42
C SER A 7 19.35 0.17 -7.93
N ARG A 8 20.23 0.89 -8.64
CA ARG A 8 20.49 0.67 -10.07
C ARG A 8 21.29 -0.62 -10.24
N ILE A 9 20.72 -1.57 -10.97
CA ILE A 9 21.40 -2.81 -11.37
C ILE A 9 21.29 -2.89 -12.89
N PRO A 10 22.34 -2.51 -13.64
CA PRO A 10 22.35 -2.63 -15.09
C PRO A 10 22.03 -4.07 -15.49
N ASP A 11 21.16 -4.24 -16.49
CA ASP A 11 20.87 -5.53 -17.09
C ASP A 11 20.41 -6.64 -16.12
N PHE A 12 19.82 -6.29 -14.97
CA PHE A 12 19.36 -7.25 -13.95
C PHE A 12 18.49 -8.39 -14.52
N TYR A 13 17.63 -8.07 -15.48
CA TYR A 13 16.73 -9.02 -16.15
C TYR A 13 17.46 -10.00 -17.09
N LYS A 14 18.73 -9.76 -17.45
CA LYS A 14 19.54 -10.69 -18.27
C LYS A 14 20.22 -11.77 -17.42
N HIS A 15 20.46 -11.50 -16.14
CA HIS A 15 21.02 -12.48 -15.20
C HIS A 15 20.08 -13.66 -14.94
N ASN A 16 20.64 -14.82 -14.61
CA ASN A 16 19.85 -15.96 -14.14
C ASN A 16 19.39 -15.77 -12.68
N VAL A 17 18.52 -16.64 -12.18
CA VAL A 17 17.92 -16.51 -10.84
C VAL A 17 18.99 -16.52 -9.72
N ALA A 18 20.00 -17.38 -9.82
CA ALA A 18 21.05 -17.49 -8.81
C ALA A 18 21.93 -16.23 -8.76
N GLU A 19 22.30 -15.67 -9.92
CA GLU A 19 23.04 -14.42 -10.03
C GLU A 19 22.24 -13.24 -9.47
N ARG A 20 20.96 -13.14 -9.80
CA ARG A 20 20.07 -12.10 -9.26
C ARG A 20 20.00 -12.17 -7.73
N LEU A 21 19.82 -13.38 -7.18
CA LEU A 21 19.80 -13.59 -5.74
C LEU A 21 21.14 -13.18 -5.09
N ALA A 22 22.28 -13.55 -5.68
CA ALA A 22 23.59 -13.18 -5.16
C ALA A 22 23.77 -11.65 -5.08
N ILE A 23 23.37 -10.93 -6.14
CA ILE A 23 23.42 -9.46 -6.18
C ILE A 23 22.53 -8.85 -5.08
N VAL A 24 21.28 -9.30 -4.98
CA VAL A 24 20.34 -8.78 -3.97
C VAL A 24 20.84 -9.08 -2.56
N ALA A 25 21.40 -10.27 -2.35
CA ALA A 25 21.89 -10.70 -1.06
C ALA A 25 23.14 -9.93 -0.62
N GLU A 26 24.01 -9.56 -1.54
CA GLU A 26 25.12 -8.65 -1.24
C GLU A 26 24.59 -7.26 -0.85
N ARG A 27 23.64 -6.72 -1.63
CA ARG A 27 23.12 -5.36 -1.42
C ARG A 27 22.32 -5.17 -0.14
N ALA A 28 21.54 -6.18 0.23
CA ALA A 28 20.75 -6.18 1.46
C ALA A 28 21.49 -6.82 2.65
N ALA A 29 22.79 -7.14 2.50
CA ALA A 29 23.59 -7.82 3.53
C ALA A 29 22.87 -9.06 4.11
N LEU A 30 22.35 -9.91 3.22
CA LEU A 30 21.61 -11.11 3.60
C LEU A 30 22.56 -12.23 4.03
N THR A 31 22.22 -12.85 5.16
CA THR A 31 22.90 -14.04 5.68
C THR A 31 22.68 -15.24 4.77
N PRO A 32 23.52 -16.30 4.85
CA PRO A 32 23.28 -17.53 4.12
C PRO A 32 21.88 -18.13 4.34
N GLN A 33 21.37 -18.06 5.57
CA GLN A 33 20.04 -18.55 5.94
C GLN A 33 18.92 -17.73 5.29
N GLU A 34 19.07 -16.41 5.26
CA GLU A 34 18.08 -15.52 4.60
C GLU A 34 18.06 -15.75 3.07
N ARG A 35 19.21 -16.06 2.46
CA ARG A 35 19.28 -16.43 1.03
C ARG A 35 18.53 -17.73 0.75
N GLU A 36 18.71 -18.73 1.60
CA GLU A 36 18.03 -20.02 1.48
C GLU A 36 16.50 -19.88 1.59
N VAL A 37 16.03 -19.05 2.53
CA VAL A 37 14.61 -18.72 2.71
C VAL A 37 13.98 -18.19 1.41
N LEU A 38 14.69 -17.35 0.65
CA LEU A 38 14.19 -16.82 -0.62
C LEU A 38 14.07 -17.89 -1.73
N GLN A 39 14.87 -18.97 -1.65
CA GLN A 39 14.85 -20.04 -2.65
C GLN A 39 13.78 -21.10 -2.38
N CYS A 40 13.52 -21.41 -1.12
CA CYS A 40 12.55 -22.44 -0.73
C CYS A 40 11.13 -21.90 -0.50
N GLY A 41 10.90 -20.59 -0.71
CA GLY A 41 9.64 -19.90 -0.44
C GLY A 41 9.42 -19.56 1.04
N GLY A 42 10.21 -20.14 1.95
CA GLY A 42 10.31 -19.76 3.36
C GLY A 42 9.13 -20.17 4.25
N LEU A 43 8.00 -20.59 3.70
CA LEU A 43 6.81 -20.97 4.47
C LEU A 43 6.67 -22.50 4.56
N SER A 44 6.92 -23.05 5.75
CA SER A 44 6.69 -24.48 6.02
C SER A 44 5.20 -24.78 6.28
N LEU A 45 4.77 -26.02 6.02
CA LEU A 45 3.40 -26.47 6.33
C LEU A 45 3.03 -26.25 7.80
N ARG A 46 3.97 -26.45 8.72
CA ARG A 46 3.74 -26.21 10.15
C ARG A 46 3.44 -24.74 10.45
N ILE A 47 4.17 -23.81 9.83
CA ILE A 47 3.92 -22.38 10.01
C ILE A 47 2.57 -22.02 9.36
N ALA A 48 2.29 -22.53 8.16
CA ALA A 48 1.03 -22.30 7.47
C ALA A 48 -0.18 -22.79 8.30
N ASP A 49 -0.12 -23.98 8.89
CA ASP A 49 -1.17 -24.58 9.74
C ASP A 49 -1.44 -23.77 11.02
N HIS A 50 -0.46 -22.98 11.48
CA HIS A 50 -0.66 -22.02 12.58
C HIS A 50 -1.14 -20.64 12.12
N MET A 51 -1.09 -20.35 10.82
CA MET A 51 -1.51 -19.06 10.27
C MET A 51 -3.00 -19.03 9.93
N ILE A 52 -3.54 -20.12 9.39
CA ILE A 52 -4.94 -20.23 8.96
C ILE A 52 -5.49 -21.64 9.21
N GLU A 53 -6.80 -21.80 9.13
CA GLU A 53 -7.49 -23.07 9.33
C GLU A 53 -7.45 -23.98 8.09
N ASN A 54 -7.60 -25.29 8.30
CA ASN A 54 -7.79 -26.31 7.25
C ASN A 54 -6.67 -26.35 6.20
N VAL A 55 -5.41 -26.18 6.61
CA VAL A 55 -4.26 -26.18 5.70
C VAL A 55 -3.99 -27.58 5.15
N ILE A 56 -3.91 -27.67 3.82
CA ILE A 56 -3.52 -28.88 3.09
C ILE A 56 -2.24 -28.72 2.26
N GLY A 57 -1.69 -27.49 2.21
CA GLY A 57 -0.59 -27.15 1.30
C GLY A 57 -0.16 -25.69 1.42
N VAL A 58 0.91 -25.35 0.71
CA VAL A 58 1.38 -23.97 0.51
C VAL A 58 1.28 -23.63 -0.97
N TYR A 59 0.71 -22.47 -1.28
CA TYR A 59 0.64 -21.93 -2.63
C TYR A 59 1.72 -20.88 -2.85
N GLY A 60 2.52 -21.02 -3.90
CA GLY A 60 3.63 -20.11 -4.22
C GLY A 60 3.28 -19.14 -5.34
N LEU A 61 3.71 -17.89 -5.18
CA LEU A 61 3.70 -16.85 -6.23
C LEU A 61 5.14 -16.40 -6.54
N PRO A 62 5.43 -15.94 -7.77
CA PRO A 62 6.76 -15.44 -8.12
C PRO A 62 7.17 -14.24 -7.27
N LEU A 63 8.38 -14.28 -6.70
CA LEU A 63 9.03 -13.14 -6.03
C LEU A 63 10.06 -12.51 -6.97
N GLY A 64 9.84 -11.25 -7.35
CA GLY A 64 10.75 -10.43 -8.14
C GLY A 64 11.33 -9.26 -7.35
N ILE A 65 12.33 -8.60 -7.93
CA ILE A 65 12.92 -7.36 -7.40
C ILE A 65 12.79 -6.28 -8.45
N ALA A 66 12.06 -5.21 -8.15
CA ALA A 66 12.11 -3.99 -8.94
C ALA A 66 13.29 -3.10 -8.50
N THR A 67 13.90 -2.47 -9.48
CA THR A 67 15.18 -1.75 -9.36
C THR A 67 15.02 -0.25 -9.67
N ASN A 68 16.06 0.53 -9.42
CA ASN A 68 16.18 1.96 -9.73
C ASN A 68 15.38 2.92 -8.83
N PHE A 69 14.65 2.45 -7.82
CA PHE A 69 13.89 3.32 -6.93
C PHE A 69 14.82 4.22 -6.09
N LEU A 70 14.62 5.53 -6.23
CA LEU A 70 15.19 6.57 -5.38
C LEU A 70 14.02 7.22 -4.66
N ILE A 71 13.90 7.06 -3.35
CA ILE A 71 12.75 7.53 -2.55
C ILE A 71 13.31 8.35 -1.40
N ASN A 72 12.92 9.62 -1.30
CA ASN A 72 13.43 10.55 -0.29
C ASN A 72 14.97 10.61 -0.23
N GLY A 73 15.62 10.52 -1.39
CA GLY A 73 17.09 10.50 -1.50
C GLY A 73 17.75 9.16 -1.16
N ARG A 74 16.98 8.13 -0.80
CA ARG A 74 17.49 6.78 -0.49
C ARG A 74 17.25 5.81 -1.63
N ASP A 75 18.27 5.01 -1.95
CA ASP A 75 18.15 3.89 -2.86
C ASP A 75 17.45 2.70 -2.21
N VAL A 76 16.46 2.12 -2.89
CA VAL A 76 15.66 1.00 -2.35
C VAL A 76 15.49 -0.08 -3.42
N LEU A 77 15.73 -1.34 -3.06
CA LEU A 77 15.32 -2.50 -3.87
C LEU A 77 13.93 -2.94 -3.43
N ILE A 78 13.03 -3.18 -4.37
CA ILE A 78 11.62 -3.42 -4.09
C ILE A 78 11.27 -4.90 -4.33
N PRO A 79 11.11 -5.73 -3.28
CA PRO A 79 10.54 -7.06 -3.41
C PRO A 79 9.05 -6.97 -3.80
N MET A 80 8.68 -7.74 -4.82
CA MET A 80 7.33 -7.76 -5.40
C MET A 80 6.89 -9.21 -5.61
N VAL A 81 5.78 -9.62 -5.00
CA VAL A 81 5.17 -10.94 -5.21
C VAL A 81 3.96 -10.78 -6.13
N VAL A 82 4.05 -11.26 -7.36
CA VAL A 82 3.00 -11.08 -8.39
C VAL A 82 3.15 -12.10 -9.51
N GLU A 83 2.03 -12.61 -10.02
CA GLU A 83 1.95 -13.54 -11.15
C GLU A 83 1.86 -12.82 -12.51
N GLU A 84 1.34 -11.59 -12.52
CA GLU A 84 1.11 -10.83 -13.74
C GLU A 84 2.45 -10.43 -14.41
N PRO A 85 2.66 -10.81 -15.69
CA PRO A 85 3.82 -10.39 -16.44
C PRO A 85 3.95 -8.86 -16.52
N SER A 86 5.17 -8.39 -16.76
CA SER A 86 5.49 -6.97 -16.99
C SER A 86 5.30 -6.05 -15.78
N VAL A 87 4.65 -6.46 -14.69
CA VAL A 87 4.44 -5.60 -13.50
C VAL A 87 5.77 -5.13 -12.91
N VAL A 88 6.65 -6.06 -12.54
CA VAL A 88 7.98 -5.76 -11.96
C VAL A 88 8.88 -4.97 -12.94
N ALA A 89 8.75 -5.26 -14.24
CA ALA A 89 9.51 -4.58 -15.28
C ALA A 89 9.03 -3.13 -15.47
N GLY A 90 7.71 -2.92 -15.47
CA GLY A 90 7.07 -1.60 -15.54
C GLY A 90 7.48 -0.72 -14.38
N ALA A 91 7.37 -1.23 -13.15
CA ALA A 91 7.83 -0.55 -11.94
C ALA A 91 9.31 -0.13 -12.04
N SER A 92 10.19 -1.07 -12.42
CA SER A 92 11.63 -0.80 -12.56
C SER A 92 11.94 0.26 -13.62
N PHE A 93 11.21 0.23 -14.74
CA PHE A 93 11.39 1.17 -15.84
C PHE A 93 10.89 2.57 -15.48
N ALA A 94 9.70 2.68 -14.90
CA ALA A 94 9.16 3.94 -14.42
C ALA A 94 10.03 4.56 -13.32
N ALA A 95 10.55 3.75 -12.39
CA ALA A 95 11.50 4.22 -11.39
C ALA A 95 12.78 4.77 -12.03
N LYS A 96 13.31 4.12 -13.08
CA LYS A 96 14.46 4.63 -13.84
C LYS A 96 14.18 6.00 -14.47
N LEU A 97 12.98 6.21 -15.02
CA LEU A 97 12.55 7.50 -15.59
C LEU A 97 12.45 8.59 -14.52
N ALA A 98 11.72 8.32 -13.43
CA ALA A 98 11.56 9.25 -12.30
C ALA A 98 12.90 9.62 -11.67
N ARG A 99 13.87 8.70 -11.69
CA ARG A 99 15.21 8.95 -11.18
C ARG A 99 15.94 10.10 -11.87
N VAL A 100 15.66 10.35 -13.15
CA VAL A 100 16.26 11.47 -13.91
C VAL A 100 15.80 12.81 -13.33
N GLY A 101 14.56 12.90 -12.84
CA GLY A 101 14.02 14.07 -12.14
C GLY A 101 14.24 14.05 -10.62
N GLY A 102 15.16 13.23 -10.11
CA GLY A 102 15.49 13.17 -8.68
C GLY A 102 14.74 12.10 -7.87
N GLY A 103 13.95 11.24 -8.52
CA GLY A 103 13.25 10.14 -7.88
C GLY A 103 11.88 10.54 -7.30
N PHE A 104 11.45 9.81 -6.27
CA PHE A 104 10.18 10.01 -5.59
C PHE A 104 10.40 10.78 -4.28
N LYS A 105 9.49 11.70 -3.99
CA LYS A 105 9.38 12.38 -2.69
C LYS A 105 8.09 11.92 -2.05
N ALA A 106 8.18 11.35 -0.85
CA ALA A 106 7.04 10.78 -0.14
C ALA A 106 6.99 11.29 1.30
N VAL A 107 5.77 11.42 1.82
CA VAL A 107 5.49 11.79 3.20
C VAL A 107 4.20 11.12 3.65
N SER A 108 4.12 10.77 4.92
CA SER A 108 2.95 10.13 5.51
C SER A 108 2.43 10.90 6.73
N THR A 109 1.15 10.68 7.06
CA THR A 109 0.58 11.12 8.34
C THR A 109 0.96 10.15 9.45
N ALA A 110 0.69 10.53 10.71
CA ALA A 110 0.82 9.61 11.83
C ALA A 110 0.06 8.29 11.56
N PRO A 111 0.54 7.14 12.09
CA PRO A 111 -0.06 5.81 11.87
C PRO A 111 -1.34 5.62 12.70
N GLU A 112 -2.33 6.49 12.46
CA GLU A 112 -3.58 6.56 13.20
C GLU A 112 -4.67 5.76 12.49
N MET A 113 -5.14 4.71 13.15
CA MET A 113 -6.28 3.91 12.73
C MET A 113 -7.57 4.41 13.40
N ILE A 114 -8.71 4.11 12.78
CA ILE A 114 -10.04 4.46 13.29
C ILE A 114 -10.68 3.20 13.87
N GLY A 115 -10.99 3.21 15.16
CA GLY A 115 -11.89 2.23 15.80
C GLY A 115 -13.33 2.74 15.80
N GLN A 116 -14.30 1.89 15.48
CA GLN A 116 -15.72 2.23 15.44
C GLN A 116 -16.51 1.44 16.49
N ILE A 117 -17.30 2.17 17.27
CA ILE A 117 -18.30 1.61 18.19
C ILE A 117 -19.67 2.08 17.73
N GLN A 118 -20.48 1.16 17.21
CA GLN A 118 -21.86 1.45 16.79
C GLN A 118 -22.80 1.31 17.99
N VAL A 119 -23.60 2.34 18.24
CA VAL A 119 -24.60 2.38 19.31
C VAL A 119 -26.00 2.59 18.71
N LEU A 120 -26.89 1.66 19.02
CA LEU A 120 -28.31 1.68 18.66
C LEU A 120 -29.18 1.99 19.88
N ASP A 121 -30.49 2.12 19.65
CA ASP A 121 -31.51 2.27 20.69
C ASP A 121 -31.24 3.46 21.64
N VAL A 122 -30.58 4.50 21.12
CA VAL A 122 -30.17 5.69 21.88
C VAL A 122 -31.39 6.63 22.05
N PRO A 123 -31.87 6.90 23.27
CA PRO A 123 -33.09 7.70 23.47
C PRO A 123 -33.00 9.12 22.93
N ASN A 124 -31.82 9.74 22.99
CA ASN A 124 -31.56 11.06 22.44
C ASN A 124 -30.12 11.14 21.89
N LEU A 125 -29.99 11.09 20.56
CA LEU A 125 -28.70 11.07 19.88
C LEU A 125 -27.81 12.28 20.18
N HIS A 126 -28.40 13.48 20.21
CA HIS A 126 -27.64 14.70 20.44
C HIS A 126 -27.15 14.80 21.89
N LYS A 127 -27.99 14.42 22.85
CA LYS A 127 -27.59 14.36 24.26
C LYS A 127 -26.48 13.33 24.47
N ALA A 128 -26.66 12.12 23.95
CA ALA A 128 -25.66 11.05 24.06
C ALA A 128 -24.31 11.45 23.44
N ARG A 129 -24.33 12.15 22.29
CA ARG A 129 -23.13 12.73 21.70
C ARG A 129 -22.46 13.75 22.62
N PHE A 130 -23.22 14.65 23.22
CA PHE A 130 -22.69 15.62 24.17
C PHE A 130 -22.05 14.93 25.38
N ASP A 131 -22.75 13.96 25.98
CA ASP A 131 -22.26 13.23 27.15
C ASP A 131 -20.96 12.47 26.83
N LEU A 132 -20.89 11.79 25.68
CA LEU A 132 -19.65 11.12 25.25
C LEU A 132 -18.47 12.07 25.07
N LEU A 133 -18.71 13.28 24.55
CA LEU A 133 -17.67 14.29 24.39
C LEU A 133 -17.21 14.86 25.75
N VAL A 134 -18.12 14.99 26.72
CA VAL A 134 -17.76 15.36 28.11
C VAL A 134 -16.88 14.28 28.75
N HIS A 135 -17.16 13.01 28.47
CA HIS A 135 -16.38 11.86 28.97
C HIS A 135 -15.21 11.46 28.07
N ALA A 136 -14.84 12.27 27.06
CA ALA A 136 -13.83 11.89 26.07
C ALA A 136 -12.46 11.56 26.70
N GLU A 137 -11.97 12.38 27.64
CA GLU A 137 -10.68 12.13 28.30
C GLU A 137 -10.70 10.83 29.12
N GLU A 138 -11.81 10.55 29.80
CA GLU A 138 -12.01 9.31 30.56
C GLU A 138 -11.96 8.08 29.64
N LEU A 139 -12.67 8.14 28.51
CA LEU A 139 -12.71 7.07 27.52
C LEU A 139 -11.34 6.87 26.86
N LEU A 140 -10.62 7.94 26.52
CA LEU A 140 -9.26 7.85 25.98
C LEU A 140 -8.29 7.23 27.01
N ALA A 141 -8.43 7.59 28.29
CA ALA A 141 -7.64 6.99 29.35
C ALA A 141 -7.97 5.49 29.54
N LEU A 142 -9.24 5.09 29.41
CA LEU A 142 -9.65 3.68 29.42
C LEU A 142 -9.08 2.92 28.23
N ALA A 143 -9.15 3.48 27.02
CA ALA A 143 -8.57 2.90 25.82
C ALA A 143 -7.06 2.64 25.98
N ASN A 144 -6.33 3.59 26.56
CA ASN A 144 -4.89 3.48 26.77
C ASN A 144 -4.48 2.46 27.85
N ARG A 145 -5.42 1.97 28.68
CA ARG A 145 -5.15 0.86 29.60
C ARG A 145 -5.12 -0.50 28.91
N CYS A 146 -5.66 -0.62 27.71
CA CYS A 146 -5.74 -1.88 26.97
C CYS A 146 -4.37 -2.37 26.48
N ASP A 147 -3.45 -1.46 26.15
CA ASP A 147 -2.11 -1.80 25.67
C ASP A 147 -1.04 -0.84 26.24
N PRO A 148 -0.57 -1.09 27.48
CA PRO A 148 0.47 -0.27 28.10
C PRO A 148 1.79 -0.28 27.31
N VAL A 149 2.08 -1.34 26.56
CA VAL A 149 3.32 -1.44 25.78
C VAL A 149 3.26 -0.47 24.60
N LEU A 150 2.16 -0.46 23.85
CA LEU A 150 1.97 0.49 22.75
C LEU A 150 2.01 1.94 23.23
N VAL A 151 1.39 2.25 24.38
CA VAL A 151 1.42 3.59 24.98
C VAL A 151 2.84 3.99 25.36
N ASN A 152 3.63 3.07 25.95
CA ASN A 152 5.03 3.32 26.30
C ASN A 152 5.92 3.54 25.05
N LEU A 153 5.58 2.93 23.91
CA LEU A 153 6.21 3.18 22.61
C LEU A 153 5.71 4.50 21.96
N GLY A 154 4.91 5.26 22.70
CA GLY A 154 4.35 6.53 22.29
C GLY A 154 3.07 6.42 21.47
N GLY A 155 2.48 5.23 21.28
CA GLY A 155 1.22 4.98 20.57
C GLY A 155 -0.02 5.24 21.42
N GLY A 156 -1.15 4.61 21.07
CA GLY A 156 -2.40 4.65 21.84
C GLY A 156 -3.45 5.62 21.31
N ALA A 157 -4.54 5.78 22.08
CA ALA A 157 -5.66 6.63 21.74
C ALA A 157 -5.28 8.12 21.72
N ARG A 158 -5.80 8.85 20.73
CA ARG A 158 -5.47 10.25 20.45
C ARG A 158 -6.66 11.17 20.60
N THR A 159 -7.75 10.83 19.95
CA THR A 159 -8.96 11.63 19.98
C THR A 159 -10.20 10.76 19.81
N LEU A 160 -11.32 11.27 20.28
CA LEU A 160 -12.63 10.65 20.18
C LEU A 160 -13.53 11.56 19.37
N GLU A 161 -14.13 10.99 18.33
CA GLU A 161 -15.10 11.67 17.47
C GLU A 161 -16.44 10.94 17.57
N VAL A 162 -17.54 11.69 17.52
CA VAL A 162 -18.88 11.09 17.60
C VAL A 162 -19.68 11.54 16.39
N ARG A 163 -20.05 10.57 15.55
CA ARG A 163 -20.87 10.79 14.36
C ARG A 163 -22.30 10.39 14.65
N LEU A 164 -23.23 11.22 14.19
CA LEU A 164 -24.66 10.93 14.20
C LEU A 164 -25.06 10.45 12.81
N VAL A 165 -25.76 9.31 12.77
CA VAL A 165 -26.45 8.83 11.57
C VAL A 165 -27.92 8.93 11.91
N GLU A 166 -28.54 10.06 11.57
CA GLU A 166 -29.91 10.38 12.01
C GLU A 166 -30.96 9.46 11.38
N GLN A 167 -30.68 8.97 10.15
CA GLN A 167 -31.60 8.15 9.39
C GLN A 167 -30.88 6.92 8.84
N SER A 168 -31.46 5.75 9.10
CA SER A 168 -31.07 4.48 8.49
C SER A 168 -32.28 3.54 8.43
N PRO A 169 -32.20 2.42 7.72
CA PRO A 169 -33.27 1.40 7.71
C PRO A 169 -33.65 0.85 9.08
N VAL A 170 -32.79 1.01 10.10
CA VAL A 170 -33.02 0.56 11.49
C VAL A 170 -33.16 1.73 12.47
N GLY A 171 -33.42 2.94 11.96
CA GLY A 171 -33.53 4.15 12.77
C GLY A 171 -32.19 4.87 12.96
N GLY A 172 -32.21 5.92 13.79
CA GLY A 172 -31.02 6.71 14.07
C GLY A 172 -30.00 5.95 14.93
N MET A 173 -28.72 6.16 14.66
CA MET A 173 -27.62 5.54 15.40
C MET A 173 -26.49 6.51 15.66
N LEU A 174 -25.68 6.19 16.67
CA LEU A 174 -24.47 6.92 17.02
C LEU A 174 -23.27 6.03 16.69
N VAL A 175 -22.23 6.62 16.12
CA VAL A 175 -20.97 5.93 15.84
C VAL A 175 -19.84 6.68 16.54
N VAL A 176 -19.27 6.07 17.57
CA VAL A 176 -18.06 6.58 18.22
C VAL A 176 -16.87 6.14 17.40
N HIS A 177 -16.06 7.10 17.00
CA HIS A 177 -14.76 6.87 16.40
C HIS A 177 -13.69 7.15 17.45
N VAL A 178 -12.78 6.20 17.65
CA VAL A 178 -11.56 6.44 18.44
C VAL A 178 -10.38 6.39 17.50
N ILE A 179 -9.66 7.51 17.43
CA ILE A 179 -8.44 7.63 16.63
C ILE A 179 -7.29 7.07 17.48
N TYR A 180 -6.62 6.06 16.95
CA TYR A 180 -5.69 5.22 17.71
C TYR A 180 -4.37 5.06 16.93
N ASP A 181 -3.28 5.55 17.50
CA ASP A 181 -1.94 5.46 16.93
C ASP A 181 -1.35 4.08 17.20
N THR A 182 -1.15 3.32 16.13
CA THR A 182 -0.74 1.91 16.20
C THR A 182 0.75 1.72 15.96
N ARG A 183 1.53 2.82 15.89
CA ARG A 183 2.97 2.79 15.63
C ARG A 183 3.30 1.94 14.41
N ASP A 184 4.14 0.94 14.59
CA ASP A 184 4.67 0.09 13.52
C ASP A 184 3.77 -1.10 13.15
N ALA A 185 2.64 -1.26 13.82
CA ALA A 185 1.63 -2.26 13.48
C ALA A 185 0.62 -1.69 12.48
N MET A 186 -0.04 -2.57 11.72
CA MET A 186 -1.27 -2.22 11.01
C MET A 186 -2.38 -1.86 12.02
N GLY A 187 -2.51 -2.64 13.10
CA GLY A 187 -3.25 -2.25 14.30
C GLY A 187 -4.67 -2.77 14.45
N ALA A 188 -5.18 -3.61 13.55
CA ALA A 188 -6.55 -4.15 13.62
C ALA A 188 -6.89 -4.76 14.99
N ASN A 189 -6.07 -5.68 15.50
CA ASN A 189 -6.33 -6.34 16.78
C ASN A 189 -6.31 -5.35 17.96
N ALA A 190 -5.32 -4.45 18.00
CA ALA A 190 -5.21 -3.45 19.06
C ALA A 190 -6.43 -2.51 19.10
N VAL A 191 -6.88 -2.06 17.91
CA VAL A 191 -8.07 -1.21 17.77
C VAL A 191 -9.34 -1.95 18.18
N ASN A 192 -9.50 -3.21 17.78
CA ASN A 192 -10.68 -4.01 18.12
C ASN A 192 -10.75 -4.27 19.63
N THR A 193 -9.65 -4.70 20.25
CA THR A 193 -9.58 -4.89 21.71
C THR A 193 -9.90 -3.61 22.46
N MET A 194 -9.41 -2.46 21.98
CA MET A 194 -9.76 -1.16 22.55
C MET A 194 -11.26 -0.85 22.40
N CYS A 195 -11.86 -1.07 21.23
CA CYS A 195 -13.29 -0.85 21.01
C CYS A 195 -14.15 -1.75 21.93
N GLU A 196 -13.75 -3.01 22.11
CA GLU A 196 -14.41 -3.95 23.01
C GLU A 196 -14.34 -3.50 24.46
N ALA A 197 -13.19 -3.00 24.92
CA ALA A 197 -13.01 -2.51 26.28
C ALA A 197 -13.81 -1.23 26.56
N LEU A 198 -14.01 -0.36 25.57
CA LEU A 198 -14.80 0.86 25.72
C LEU A 198 -16.31 0.62 25.70
N ALA A 199 -16.77 -0.44 25.03
CA ALA A 199 -18.18 -0.66 24.76
C ALA A 199 -19.09 -0.60 26.01
N PRO A 200 -18.78 -1.25 27.15
CA PRO A 200 -19.63 -1.19 28.33
C PRO A 200 -19.80 0.24 28.87
N ARG A 201 -18.73 1.04 28.86
CA ARG A 201 -18.77 2.42 29.33
C ARG A 201 -19.52 3.33 28.36
N VAL A 202 -19.40 3.07 27.06
CA VAL A 202 -20.19 3.77 26.03
C VAL A 202 -21.68 3.48 26.22
N GLU A 203 -22.09 2.23 26.44
CA GLU A 203 -23.50 1.88 26.70
C GLU A 203 -24.05 2.59 27.94
N GLU A 204 -23.27 2.65 29.03
CA GLU A 204 -23.65 3.34 30.26
C GLU A 204 -23.88 4.85 30.03
N ILE A 205 -22.96 5.51 29.30
CA ILE A 205 -23.06 6.95 29.01
C ILE A 205 -24.26 7.25 28.11
N THR A 206 -24.49 6.43 27.08
CA THR A 206 -25.52 6.72 26.06
C THR A 206 -26.91 6.18 26.44
N GLY A 207 -26.99 5.23 27.38
CA GLY A 207 -28.20 4.44 27.65
C GLY A 207 -28.66 3.63 26.45
N GLY A 208 -27.74 3.29 25.54
CA GLY A 208 -28.00 2.62 24.28
C GLY A 208 -27.34 1.25 24.23
N ARG A 209 -27.51 0.54 23.11
CA ARG A 209 -26.97 -0.81 22.92
C ARG A 209 -25.86 -0.81 21.87
N VAL A 210 -24.67 -1.27 22.25
CA VAL A 210 -23.53 -1.43 21.34
C VAL A 210 -23.69 -2.68 20.49
N VAL A 211 -23.34 -2.57 19.20
CA VAL A 211 -23.40 -3.69 18.25
C VAL A 211 -22.01 -4.01 17.71
N LEU A 212 -21.47 -3.15 16.87
CA LEU A 212 -20.16 -3.33 16.25
C LEU A 212 -19.08 -2.63 17.08
N ARG A 213 -17.92 -3.30 17.21
CA ARG A 213 -16.69 -2.84 17.87
C ARG A 213 -15.53 -3.25 16.98
N ILE A 214 -15.23 -2.43 15.99
CA ILE A 214 -14.40 -2.87 14.87
C ILE A 214 -13.63 -1.70 14.28
N LEU A 215 -12.41 -1.93 13.82
CA LEU A 215 -11.69 -0.94 13.02
C LEU A 215 -12.44 -0.55 11.75
N SER A 216 -12.12 0.63 11.20
CA SER A 216 -12.47 1.01 9.84
C SER A 216 -11.27 0.80 8.90
N ASN A 217 -11.48 0.13 7.77
CA ASN A 217 -10.47 0.02 6.70
C ASN A 217 -10.40 1.27 5.81
N LEU A 218 -11.38 2.19 5.89
CA LEU A 218 -11.21 3.54 5.35
C LEU A 218 -10.28 4.32 6.29
N ALA A 219 -8.99 4.01 6.22
CA ALA A 219 -7.96 4.57 7.09
C ALA A 219 -7.53 5.99 6.64
N GLU A 220 -8.50 6.90 6.53
CA GLU A 220 -8.28 8.27 6.04
C GLU A 220 -7.44 9.16 6.96
N ARG A 221 -7.12 8.67 8.18
CA ARG A 221 -6.17 9.29 9.12
C ARG A 221 -4.73 8.78 8.96
N ARG A 222 -4.53 7.74 8.16
CA ARG A 222 -3.24 7.10 7.87
C ARG A 222 -2.95 7.15 6.37
N LEU A 223 -2.73 8.38 5.90
CA LEU A 223 -2.51 8.68 4.49
C LEU A 223 -1.01 8.72 4.18
N VAL A 224 -0.69 8.25 2.98
CA VAL A 224 0.61 8.47 2.35
C VAL A 224 0.43 9.33 1.12
N ARG A 225 1.40 10.23 0.90
CA ARG A 225 1.49 11.10 -0.28
C ARG A 225 2.82 10.85 -0.94
N VAL A 226 2.82 10.72 -2.26
CA VAL A 226 4.04 10.63 -3.04
C VAL A 226 3.93 11.47 -4.30
N GLN A 227 5.06 12.01 -4.72
CA GLN A 227 5.19 12.69 -6.01
C GLN A 227 6.50 12.32 -6.71
N CYS A 228 6.52 12.45 -8.03
CA CYS A 228 7.74 12.44 -8.82
C CYS A 228 7.64 13.43 -9.98
N THR A 229 8.80 13.83 -10.49
CA THR A 229 8.93 14.62 -11.72
C THR A 229 9.75 13.80 -12.71
N VAL A 230 9.29 13.72 -13.96
CA VAL A 230 9.99 13.05 -15.05
C VAL A 230 10.27 14.09 -16.13
N PRO A 231 11.56 14.39 -16.40
CA PRO A 231 11.91 15.30 -17.47
C PRO A 231 11.37 14.83 -18.81
N ALA A 232 10.81 15.73 -19.61
CA ALA A 232 10.22 15.38 -20.91
C ALA A 232 11.21 14.62 -21.78
N GLU A 233 12.48 15.04 -21.81
CA GLU A 233 13.53 14.38 -22.58
C GLU A 233 13.72 12.90 -22.21
N ALA A 234 13.60 12.54 -20.92
CA ALA A 234 13.70 11.16 -20.47
C ALA A 234 12.54 10.28 -20.97
N LEU A 235 11.40 10.88 -21.35
CA LEU A 235 10.26 10.21 -21.96
C LEU A 235 10.39 10.04 -23.47
N THR A 236 11.47 10.55 -24.09
CA THR A 236 11.70 10.39 -25.53
C THR A 236 12.16 8.97 -25.85
N PHE A 237 11.52 8.31 -26.82
CA PHE A 237 11.96 6.99 -27.29
C PHE A 237 11.48 6.69 -28.72
N THR A 238 12.08 5.68 -29.34
CA THR A 238 11.63 5.12 -30.61
C THR A 238 11.12 3.71 -30.40
N SER A 239 9.97 3.39 -30.99
CA SER A 239 9.39 2.06 -30.95
C SER A 239 8.74 1.70 -32.27
N ASP A 240 9.03 0.52 -32.79
CA ASP A 240 8.52 0.02 -34.08
C ASP A 240 8.69 1.04 -35.24
N GLY A 241 9.82 1.75 -35.25
CA GLY A 241 10.14 2.77 -36.26
C GLY A 241 9.43 4.12 -36.06
N HIS A 242 8.58 4.26 -35.03
CA HIS A 242 7.94 5.52 -34.66
C HIS A 242 8.73 6.23 -33.56
N PHE A 243 9.09 7.48 -33.81
CA PHE A 243 9.73 8.36 -32.83
C PHE A 243 8.66 9.07 -31.99
N TYR A 244 8.75 8.94 -30.67
CA TYR A 244 7.88 9.61 -29.70
C TYR A 244 8.69 10.71 -28.99
N PRO A 245 8.51 11.99 -29.34
CA PRO A 245 9.12 13.10 -28.62
C PRO A 245 8.59 13.17 -27.18
N GLY A 246 9.48 13.46 -26.23
CA GLY A 246 9.15 13.62 -24.82
C GLY A 246 7.88 14.42 -24.54
N GLN A 247 7.79 15.63 -25.11
CA GLN A 247 6.63 16.52 -24.93
C GLN A 247 5.32 15.89 -25.38
N GLN A 248 5.35 15.11 -26.46
CA GLN A 248 4.17 14.40 -26.93
C GLN A 248 3.75 13.33 -25.91
N VAL A 249 4.72 12.61 -25.33
CA VAL A 249 4.44 11.57 -24.32
C VAL A 249 3.87 12.20 -23.05
N VAL A 250 4.43 13.32 -22.58
CA VAL A 250 3.89 14.10 -21.43
C VAL A 250 2.42 14.42 -21.66
N ARG A 251 2.12 15.11 -22.77
CA ARG A 251 0.76 15.52 -23.11
C ARG A 251 -0.21 14.34 -23.13
N ARG A 252 0.17 13.22 -23.77
CA ARG A 252 -0.72 12.06 -23.86
C ARG A 252 -0.93 11.37 -22.52
N ILE A 253 0.05 11.37 -21.62
CA ILE A 253 -0.13 10.86 -20.25
C ILE A 253 -1.13 11.72 -19.48
N VAL A 254 -1.02 13.06 -19.58
CA VAL A 254 -1.97 13.99 -18.95
C VAL A 254 -3.38 13.79 -19.50
N GLU A 255 -3.53 13.69 -20.82
CA GLU A 255 -4.81 13.42 -21.48
C GLU A 255 -5.42 12.06 -21.03
N ALA A 256 -4.61 11.01 -20.94
CA ALA A 256 -5.05 9.69 -20.48
C ALA A 256 -5.44 9.70 -18.99
N SER A 257 -4.72 10.47 -18.16
CA SER A 257 -5.05 10.66 -16.73
C SER A 257 -6.36 11.44 -16.57
N ALA A 258 -6.62 12.43 -17.41
CA ALA A 258 -7.85 13.22 -17.36
C ALA A 258 -9.11 12.37 -17.55
N LEU A 259 -9.05 11.37 -18.45
CA LEU A 259 -10.16 10.41 -18.63
C LEU A 259 -10.47 9.65 -17.31
N ALA A 260 -9.44 9.25 -16.57
CA ALA A 260 -9.61 8.53 -15.30
C ALA A 260 -10.21 9.40 -14.18
N VAL A 261 -10.15 10.73 -14.28
CA VAL A 261 -10.76 11.65 -13.31
C VAL A 261 -12.26 11.82 -13.54
N VAL A 262 -12.69 11.74 -14.80
CA VAL A 262 -14.07 12.04 -15.21
C VAL A 262 -14.92 10.80 -15.45
N ASP A 263 -14.32 9.65 -15.75
CA ASP A 263 -15.01 8.41 -16.08
C ASP A 263 -14.67 7.28 -15.09
N PRO A 264 -15.64 6.83 -14.25
CA PRO A 264 -15.45 5.72 -13.33
C PRO A 264 -15.00 4.41 -13.99
N TYR A 265 -15.39 4.15 -15.25
CA TYR A 265 -14.95 2.96 -15.96
C TYR A 265 -13.44 2.99 -16.19
N ARG A 266 -12.89 4.13 -16.62
CA ARG A 266 -11.44 4.31 -16.74
C ARG A 266 -10.76 4.38 -15.39
N ALA A 267 -11.34 5.07 -14.41
CA ALA A 267 -10.81 5.19 -13.06
C ALA A 267 -10.56 3.82 -12.43
N ALA A 268 -11.47 2.85 -12.63
CA ALA A 268 -11.32 1.50 -12.10
C ALA A 268 -10.05 0.83 -12.65
N THR A 269 -9.83 0.88 -13.96
CA THR A 269 -8.61 0.33 -14.58
C THR A 269 -7.35 1.12 -14.21
N HIS A 270 -7.46 2.43 -14.06
CA HIS A 270 -6.36 3.30 -13.65
C HIS A 270 -5.86 2.96 -12.24
N ASN A 271 -6.79 2.81 -11.29
CA ASN A 271 -6.47 2.46 -9.92
C ASN A 271 -6.03 0.99 -9.82
N LYS A 272 -6.61 0.05 -10.56
CA LYS A 272 -6.09 -1.34 -10.67
C LYS A 272 -4.61 -1.33 -11.07
N GLY A 273 -4.23 -0.47 -12.01
CA GLY A 273 -2.83 -0.29 -12.41
C GLY A 273 -1.91 0.17 -11.28
N ILE A 274 -2.38 1.03 -10.36
CA ILE A 274 -1.66 1.40 -9.13
C ILE A 274 -1.52 0.16 -8.23
N MET A 275 -2.63 -0.56 -8.02
CA MET A 275 -2.69 -1.68 -7.09
C MET A 275 -1.85 -2.88 -7.53
N ASN A 276 -1.62 -3.08 -8.83
CA ASN A 276 -0.63 -4.05 -9.33
C ASN A 276 0.76 -3.90 -8.69
N GLY A 277 1.19 -2.65 -8.44
CA GLY A 277 2.46 -2.36 -7.80
C GLY A 277 2.36 -2.44 -6.27
N VAL A 278 1.31 -1.84 -5.71
CA VAL A 278 1.06 -1.77 -4.27
C VAL A 278 0.92 -3.17 -3.67
N ASP A 279 -0.01 -3.98 -4.18
CA ASP A 279 -0.32 -5.29 -3.66
C ASP A 279 0.88 -6.23 -3.74
N ALA A 280 1.67 -6.13 -4.80
CA ALA A 280 2.87 -6.94 -4.95
C ALA A 280 3.87 -6.73 -3.81
N VAL A 281 4.01 -5.49 -3.31
CA VAL A 281 4.88 -5.18 -2.16
C VAL A 281 4.19 -5.52 -0.84
N VAL A 282 2.89 -5.27 -0.74
CA VAL A 282 2.09 -5.60 0.45
C VAL A 282 2.13 -7.11 0.73
N ILE A 283 1.95 -7.94 -0.31
CA ILE A 283 2.09 -9.40 -0.22
C ILE A 283 3.52 -9.79 0.12
N ALA A 284 4.52 -9.22 -0.58
CA ALA A 284 5.93 -9.52 -0.33
C ALA A 284 6.36 -9.26 1.12
N THR A 285 5.75 -8.28 1.78
CA THR A 285 6.03 -7.88 3.16
C THR A 285 5.11 -8.52 4.19
N GLY A 286 4.24 -9.44 3.78
CA GLY A 286 3.33 -10.14 4.69
C GLY A 286 2.25 -9.24 5.30
N ASN A 287 1.85 -8.19 4.59
CA ASN A 287 0.77 -7.28 5.00
C ASN A 287 -0.58 -7.69 4.36
N ASP A 288 -1.67 -7.15 4.89
CA ASP A 288 -3.02 -7.43 4.40
C ASP A 288 -3.37 -6.55 3.19
N TRP A 289 -3.27 -7.12 1.97
CA TRP A 289 -3.62 -6.40 0.74
C TRP A 289 -5.11 -6.07 0.64
N ARG A 290 -6.01 -6.83 1.27
CA ARG A 290 -7.45 -6.54 1.23
C ARG A 290 -7.76 -5.27 2.03
N ALA A 291 -7.06 -5.06 3.15
CA ALA A 291 -7.20 -3.84 3.94
C ALA A 291 -6.72 -2.62 3.16
N VAL A 292 -5.59 -2.74 2.46
CA VAL A 292 -5.04 -1.66 1.62
C VAL A 292 -5.96 -1.38 0.42
N GLU A 293 -6.40 -2.40 -0.30
CA GLU A 293 -7.34 -2.29 -1.43
C GLU A 293 -8.66 -1.63 -1.02
N ALA A 294 -9.27 -2.09 0.08
CA ALA A 294 -10.52 -1.53 0.58
C ALA A 294 -10.36 -0.04 0.93
N GLY A 295 -9.26 0.32 1.61
CA GLY A 295 -8.96 1.70 1.93
C GLY A 295 -8.74 2.56 0.70
N ALA A 296 -7.93 2.08 -0.26
CA ALA A 296 -7.62 2.76 -1.51
C ALA A 296 -8.89 3.06 -2.33
N HIS A 297 -9.68 2.02 -2.61
CA HIS A 297 -10.86 2.14 -3.46
C HIS A 297 -12.00 2.91 -2.80
N ALA A 298 -12.19 2.80 -1.48
CA ALA A 298 -13.15 3.64 -0.76
C ALA A 298 -12.73 5.12 -0.76
N TYR A 299 -11.43 5.40 -0.58
CA TYR A 299 -10.89 6.76 -0.63
C TYR A 299 -11.04 7.41 -2.01
N ALA A 300 -10.92 6.61 -3.07
CA ALA A 300 -11.16 7.02 -4.45
C ALA A 300 -12.62 7.45 -4.71
N ALA A 301 -13.57 7.07 -3.86
CA ALA A 301 -14.99 7.43 -3.97
C ALA A 301 -15.48 8.41 -2.89
N ARG A 302 -14.59 8.92 -2.02
CA ARG A 302 -14.95 9.70 -0.82
C ARG A 302 -15.76 10.98 -1.11
N THR A 303 -15.69 11.51 -2.32
CA THR A 303 -16.40 12.71 -2.77
C THR A 303 -17.75 12.42 -3.44
N GLY A 304 -18.22 11.17 -3.41
CA GLY A 304 -19.50 10.75 -3.97
C GLY A 304 -19.42 10.18 -5.40
N ARG A 305 -18.26 10.26 -6.06
CA ARG A 305 -17.99 9.59 -7.34
C ARG A 305 -16.62 8.94 -7.31
N TYR A 306 -16.54 7.70 -7.76
CA TYR A 306 -15.28 6.98 -7.91
C TYR A 306 -14.40 7.64 -8.98
N THR A 307 -13.16 7.99 -8.63
CA THR A 307 -12.20 8.74 -9.47
C THR A 307 -10.78 8.17 -9.36
N ALA A 308 -9.83 8.69 -10.13
CA ALA A 308 -8.41 8.35 -10.04
C ALA A 308 -7.80 8.72 -8.67
N LEU A 309 -6.95 7.84 -8.13
CA LEU A 309 -6.15 8.10 -6.92
C LEU A 309 -4.91 8.96 -7.18
N SER A 310 -4.42 8.98 -8.43
CA SER A 310 -3.26 9.76 -8.84
C SER A 310 -3.63 10.90 -9.78
N HIS A 311 -2.81 11.94 -9.77
CA HIS A 311 -2.92 13.09 -10.67
C HIS A 311 -1.63 13.26 -11.46
N TRP A 312 -1.77 13.57 -12.75
CA TRP A 312 -0.66 13.82 -13.66
C TRP A 312 -0.85 15.14 -14.38
N GLU A 313 0.17 15.99 -14.34
CA GLU A 313 0.14 17.34 -14.89
C GLU A 313 1.46 17.64 -15.62
N GLU A 314 1.41 18.63 -16.50
CA GLU A 314 2.59 19.21 -17.14
C GLU A 314 3.07 20.39 -16.30
N THR A 315 4.36 20.44 -16.00
CA THR A 315 4.97 21.58 -15.29
C THR A 315 5.14 22.77 -16.24
N PRO A 316 5.37 24.00 -15.73
CA PRO A 316 5.68 25.15 -16.58
C PRO A 316 6.90 24.96 -17.49
N ASP A 317 7.86 24.11 -17.08
CA ASP A 317 9.07 23.78 -17.85
C ASP A 317 8.83 22.67 -18.89
N GLY A 318 7.61 22.13 -18.98
CA GLY A 318 7.21 21.09 -19.93
C GLY A 318 7.42 19.66 -19.43
N ASP A 319 7.83 19.46 -18.19
CA ASP A 319 8.07 18.14 -17.61
C ASP A 319 6.77 17.51 -17.09
N LEU A 320 6.79 16.19 -16.86
CA LEU A 320 5.65 15.48 -16.28
C LEU A 320 5.78 15.44 -14.76
N VAL A 321 4.77 15.89 -14.03
CA VAL A 321 4.66 15.70 -12.57
C VAL A 321 3.50 14.77 -12.26
N GLY A 322 3.75 13.80 -11.38
CA GLY A 322 2.74 12.85 -10.89
C GLY A 322 2.62 12.91 -9.39
N THR A 323 1.40 12.81 -8.86
CA THR A 323 1.12 12.71 -7.43
C THR A 323 0.15 11.57 -7.14
N LEU A 324 0.25 10.97 -5.96
CA LEU A 324 -0.66 9.94 -5.45
C LEU A 324 -0.88 10.17 -3.95
N GLU A 325 -2.15 10.14 -3.52
CA GLU A 325 -2.55 10.16 -2.12
C GLU A 325 -3.55 9.03 -1.86
N MET A 326 -3.28 8.19 -0.87
CA MET A 326 -4.18 7.10 -0.49
C MET A 326 -3.97 6.64 0.97
N PRO A 327 -4.96 5.99 1.59
CA PRO A 327 -4.77 5.26 2.83
C PRO A 327 -3.73 4.14 2.66
N MET A 328 -2.87 3.95 3.67
CA MET A 328 -1.84 2.90 3.65
C MET A 328 -1.65 2.30 5.04
N ALA A 329 -2.58 1.42 5.42
CA ALA A 329 -2.57 0.72 6.71
C ALA A 329 -1.68 -0.54 6.65
N VAL A 330 -0.36 -0.34 6.71
CA VAL A 330 0.66 -1.39 6.72
C VAL A 330 1.43 -1.41 8.03
N GLY A 331 2.12 -2.51 8.32
CA GLY A 331 3.00 -2.65 9.47
C GLY A 331 4.31 -3.36 9.14
N ILE A 332 5.32 -3.11 9.97
CA ILE A 332 6.58 -3.88 9.99
C ILE A 332 6.63 -4.84 11.19
N VAL A 333 5.63 -4.78 12.08
CA VAL A 333 5.44 -5.72 13.20
C VAL A 333 4.00 -6.27 13.22
N GLY A 334 3.86 -7.44 13.84
CA GLY A 334 2.58 -8.13 13.99
C GLY A 334 2.15 -8.90 12.75
N GLY A 335 1.17 -9.79 12.92
CA GLY A 335 0.62 -10.61 11.83
C GLY A 335 1.67 -11.42 11.07
N THR A 336 1.42 -11.60 9.77
CA THR A 336 2.26 -12.38 8.85
C THR A 336 3.64 -11.77 8.62
N ALA A 337 3.78 -10.44 8.71
CA ALA A 337 5.06 -9.75 8.60
C ALA A 337 6.11 -10.26 9.60
N ARG A 338 5.68 -10.80 10.76
CA ARG A 338 6.58 -11.43 11.74
C ARG A 338 6.66 -12.96 11.64
N SER A 339 5.61 -13.65 11.19
CA SER A 339 5.61 -15.12 11.17
C SER A 339 6.14 -15.74 9.88
N HIS A 340 6.15 -15.01 8.77
CA HIS A 340 6.59 -15.51 7.47
C HIS A 340 8.06 -15.15 7.19
N PRO A 341 8.99 -16.12 7.11
CA PRO A 341 10.41 -15.85 6.93
C PRO A 341 10.75 -15.01 5.68
N THR A 342 10.16 -15.33 4.53
CA THR A 342 10.34 -14.54 3.29
C THR A 342 9.87 -13.09 3.44
N ALA A 343 8.79 -12.83 4.19
CA ALA A 343 8.31 -11.48 4.45
C ALA A 343 9.30 -10.67 5.31
N GLN A 344 9.93 -11.31 6.30
CA GLN A 344 10.98 -10.69 7.10
C GLN A 344 12.19 -10.31 6.23
N VAL A 345 12.61 -11.21 5.35
CA VAL A 345 13.71 -10.94 4.41
C VAL A 345 13.33 -9.82 3.44
N ALA A 346 12.09 -9.78 2.94
CA ALA A 346 11.60 -8.70 2.09
C ALA A 346 11.62 -7.34 2.80
N LEU A 347 11.18 -7.26 4.06
CA LEU A 347 11.28 -6.05 4.89
C LEU A 347 12.74 -5.62 5.09
N LYS A 348 13.66 -6.57 5.29
CA LYS A 348 15.10 -6.29 5.36
C LYS A 348 15.67 -5.75 4.05
N ILE A 349 15.26 -6.31 2.91
CA ILE A 349 15.67 -5.82 1.57
C ILE A 349 15.19 -4.38 1.36
N LEU A 350 13.95 -4.07 1.76
CA LEU A 350 13.41 -2.71 1.72
C LEU A 350 14.17 -1.77 2.65
N GLY A 351 14.58 -2.25 3.82
CA GLY A 351 15.25 -1.48 4.86
C GLY A 351 14.36 -0.41 5.50
N ALA A 352 13.04 -0.61 5.54
CA ALA A 352 12.12 0.32 6.17
C ALA A 352 12.28 0.26 7.70
N ASN A 353 12.51 1.40 8.35
CA ASN A 353 12.74 1.45 9.80
C ASN A 353 11.44 1.50 10.62
N ASN A 354 10.34 1.91 9.99
CA ASN A 354 9.03 2.05 10.60
C ASN A 354 7.92 1.84 9.55
N ALA A 355 6.67 1.71 10.00
CA ALA A 355 5.53 1.48 9.11
C ALA A 355 5.24 2.65 8.15
N GLN A 356 5.61 3.88 8.52
CA GLN A 356 5.45 5.07 7.67
C GLN A 356 6.42 5.03 6.48
N GLU A 357 7.70 4.70 6.71
CA GLU A 357 8.68 4.48 5.65
C GLU A 357 8.23 3.36 4.70
N LEU A 358 7.68 2.26 5.23
CA LEU A 358 7.12 1.20 4.40
C LEU A 358 5.96 1.72 3.54
N ALA A 359 5.03 2.48 4.12
CA ALA A 359 3.91 3.08 3.40
C ALA A 359 4.37 4.01 2.26
N GLU A 360 5.37 4.85 2.54
CA GLU A 360 5.99 5.76 1.57
C GLU A 360 6.62 5.01 0.40
N ILE A 361 7.32 3.91 0.68
CA ILE A 361 7.89 3.06 -0.35
C ILE A 361 6.80 2.42 -1.22
N ILE A 362 5.77 1.85 -0.60
CA ILE A 362 4.66 1.19 -1.32
C ILE A 362 3.93 2.20 -2.21
N ALA A 363 3.66 3.41 -1.73
CA ALA A 363 3.03 4.45 -2.52
C ALA A 363 3.88 4.86 -3.73
N ALA A 364 5.20 5.01 -3.56
CA ALA A 364 6.11 5.30 -4.67
C ALA A 364 6.06 4.21 -5.75
N VAL A 365 5.96 2.94 -5.35
CA VAL A 365 5.77 1.81 -6.27
C VAL A 365 4.43 1.91 -6.99
N GLY A 366 3.35 2.26 -6.29
CA GLY A 366 2.03 2.50 -6.88
C GLY A 366 2.05 3.61 -7.95
N LEU A 367 2.67 4.76 -7.65
CA LEU A 367 2.80 5.86 -8.60
C LEU A 367 3.69 5.48 -9.80
N ALA A 368 4.79 4.76 -9.57
CA ALA A 368 5.64 4.24 -10.64
C ALA A 368 4.87 3.28 -11.56
N GLN A 369 4.06 2.38 -10.97
CA GLN A 369 3.28 1.42 -11.73
C GLN A 369 2.21 2.12 -12.59
N ASN A 370 1.59 3.17 -12.06
CA ASN A 370 0.65 3.99 -12.80
C ASN A 370 1.32 4.72 -13.98
N LEU A 371 2.50 5.31 -13.76
CA LEU A 371 3.29 5.93 -14.84
C LEU A 371 3.60 4.93 -15.95
N ALA A 372 4.06 3.73 -15.60
CA ALA A 372 4.38 2.69 -16.57
C ALA A 372 3.15 2.32 -17.42
N ALA A 373 1.99 2.15 -16.78
CA ALA A 373 0.74 1.82 -17.46
C ALA A 373 0.24 2.95 -18.37
N LEU A 374 0.22 4.20 -17.87
CA LEU A 374 -0.21 5.36 -18.66
C LEU A 374 0.69 5.59 -19.86
N ARG A 375 2.02 5.56 -19.66
CA ARG A 375 2.98 5.68 -20.77
C ARG A 375 2.69 4.64 -21.84
N ALA A 376 2.61 3.36 -21.46
CA ALA A 376 2.39 2.27 -22.41
C ALA A 376 1.08 2.43 -23.18
N LEU A 377 -0.02 2.75 -22.50
CA LEU A 377 -1.35 2.96 -23.11
C LEU A 377 -1.40 4.17 -24.03
N ALA A 378 -0.72 5.25 -23.65
CA ALA A 378 -0.74 6.52 -24.37
C ALA A 378 0.16 6.51 -25.62
N THR A 379 1.09 5.55 -25.73
CA THR A 379 2.05 5.50 -26.85
C THR A 379 1.93 4.26 -27.73
N GLU A 380 2.22 3.07 -27.19
CA GLU A 380 2.46 1.83 -27.95
C GLU A 380 1.28 0.83 -27.86
N GLY A 381 0.46 0.94 -26.80
CA GLY A 381 -0.52 -0.06 -26.40
C GLY A 381 0.10 -1.22 -25.62
N ILE A 382 -0.59 -1.70 -24.58
CA ILE A 382 -0.05 -2.70 -23.62
C ILE A 382 0.24 -4.08 -24.25
N GLN A 383 -0.55 -4.49 -25.24
CA GLN A 383 -0.56 -5.87 -25.73
C GLN A 383 0.80 -6.32 -26.30
N ARG A 384 1.56 -5.43 -26.94
CA ARG A 384 2.85 -5.81 -27.57
C ARG A 384 3.91 -6.23 -26.56
N GLY A 385 4.01 -5.52 -25.43
CA GLY A 385 4.93 -5.87 -24.34
C GLY A 385 4.53 -7.17 -23.64
N HIS A 386 3.22 -7.36 -23.41
CA HIS A 386 2.66 -8.56 -22.79
C HIS A 386 2.87 -9.82 -23.64
N MET A 387 2.73 -9.74 -24.97
CA MET A 387 2.85 -10.89 -25.86
C MET A 387 4.24 -11.56 -25.85
N ARG A 388 5.33 -10.78 -25.68
CA ARG A 388 6.70 -11.34 -25.60
C ARG A 388 6.90 -12.19 -24.35
N LEU A 389 6.26 -11.85 -23.24
CA LEU A 389 6.33 -12.61 -21.97
C LEU A 389 5.32 -13.76 -21.93
N HIS A 390 4.13 -13.58 -22.50
CA HIS A 390 3.17 -14.67 -22.66
C HIS A 390 3.72 -15.82 -23.52
N ALA A 391 4.48 -15.52 -24.58
CA ALA A 391 5.14 -16.55 -25.38
C ALA A 391 6.10 -17.43 -24.53
N ARG A 392 6.78 -16.86 -23.52
CA ARG A 392 7.61 -17.64 -22.59
C ARG A 392 6.80 -18.52 -21.63
N GLN A 393 5.65 -18.03 -21.16
CA GLN A 393 4.75 -18.82 -20.30
C GLN A 393 4.14 -20.00 -21.05
N GLN A 394 3.79 -19.80 -22.33
CA GLN A 394 3.26 -20.87 -23.19
C GLN A 394 4.29 -21.98 -23.42
N LEU A 395 5.55 -21.63 -23.69
CA LEU A 395 6.64 -22.61 -23.84
C LEU A 395 6.83 -23.48 -22.58
N LEU A 396 6.76 -22.89 -21.38
CA LEU A 396 6.86 -23.64 -20.13
C LEU A 396 5.65 -24.56 -19.87
N ALA A 397 4.45 -24.15 -20.28
CA ALA A 397 3.25 -24.97 -20.17
C ALA A 397 3.26 -26.15 -21.17
N GLU A 398 3.98 -26.02 -22.28
CA GLU A 398 4.22 -27.07 -23.26
C GLU A 398 5.33 -28.05 -22.82
N GLU A 399 6.38 -27.56 -22.13
CA GLU A 399 7.45 -28.40 -21.56
C GLU A 399 7.01 -29.18 -20.30
N GLY A 400 5.93 -28.76 -19.63
CA GLY A 400 5.37 -29.41 -18.44
C GLY A 400 4.26 -30.44 -18.71
N ARG A 401 3.98 -30.74 -19.99
CA ARG A 401 3.12 -31.85 -20.44
C ARG A 401 3.98 -33.00 -20.94
#